data_AF-A0A660YMN2-F1
#
_entry.id   AF-A0A660YMN2-F1
#
_cell.length_a   1.000
_cell.length_b   1.000
_cell.length_c   1.000
_cell.angle_alpha   90.00
_cell.angle_beta   90.00
_cell.angle_gamma   90.00
#
_symmetry.space_group_name_H-M   'P 1'
#
loop_
_entity.id
_entity.type
_entity.pdbx_description
1 polymer ?
#
loop_
_entity_poly.entity_id
_entity_poly.type
_entity_poly.pdbx_seq_one_letter_code
_entity_poly.pdbx_strand_id
1 'polypeptide(L)'
;MKRLIIILISLTLTFIFSGCQKIKDSNNPKGLFAHDLRNNWVILSDSSGTISGKDISSPGFSFEKTYPAKVPSTVLANLIEAGEYENVFYGKNLELIDKNRFKCAWWYRKIFKLG
;
A
#
# COMPACT_ATOMS: atom_id res chain seq x y z
N MET A 1 -8.85 52.64 -18.38
CA MET A 1 -8.80 51.27 -18.96
C MET A 1 -7.91 50.30 -18.16
N LYS A 2 -6.65 50.63 -17.84
CA LYS A 2 -5.74 49.75 -17.07
C LYS A 2 -6.24 49.36 -15.66
N ARG A 3 -6.94 50.27 -14.95
CA ARG A 3 -7.52 50.00 -13.62
C ARG A 3 -8.73 49.05 -13.66
N LEU A 4 -9.49 49.02 -14.76
CA LEU A 4 -10.64 48.13 -14.92
C LEU A 4 -10.19 46.68 -15.19
N ILE A 5 -9.08 46.53 -15.92
CA ILE A 5 -8.45 45.24 -16.24
C ILE A 5 -7.88 44.59 -14.97
N ILE A 6 -7.26 45.37 -14.08
CA ILE A 6 -6.70 44.86 -12.81
C ILE A 6 -7.81 44.37 -11.86
N ILE A 7 -8.95 45.07 -11.82
CA ILE A 7 -10.10 44.66 -10.99
C ILE A 7 -10.72 43.36 -11.52
N LEU A 8 -10.86 43.21 -12.85
CA LEU A 8 -11.35 41.95 -13.45
C LEU A 8 -10.43 40.77 -13.18
N ILE A 9 -9.11 40.96 -13.27
CA ILE A 9 -8.12 39.89 -13.00
C ILE A 9 -8.13 39.49 -11.52
N SER A 10 -8.31 40.45 -10.61
CA SER A 10 -8.45 40.18 -9.17
C SER A 10 -9.74 39.43 -8.83
N LEU A 11 -10.83 39.67 -9.56
CA LEU A 11 -12.13 39.01 -9.32
C LEU A 11 -12.15 37.56 -9.83
N THR A 12 -11.33 37.24 -10.84
CA THR A 12 -11.17 35.87 -11.35
C THR A 12 -10.22 35.01 -10.52
N LEU A 13 -9.28 35.61 -9.78
CA LEU A 13 -8.27 34.86 -9.02
C LEU A 13 -8.81 34.30 -7.68
N THR A 14 -9.92 34.84 -7.17
CA THR A 14 -10.58 34.39 -5.93
C THR A 14 -11.57 33.24 -6.14
N PHE A 15 -11.90 32.89 -7.40
CA PHE A 15 -12.90 31.85 -7.70
C PHE A 15 -12.35 30.41 -7.76
N ILE A 16 -11.04 30.21 -7.56
CA ILE A 16 -10.38 28.88 -7.69
C ILE A 16 -10.15 28.21 -6.32
N PHE A 17 -10.45 28.87 -5.20
CA PHE A 17 -10.24 28.29 -3.85
C PHE A 17 -11.42 27.47 -3.30
N SER A 18 -12.45 27.16 -4.09
CA SER A 18 -13.36 26.05 -3.78
C SER A 18 -12.70 24.73 -4.17
N GLY A 19 -11.58 24.42 -3.49
CA GLY A 19 -11.00 23.09 -3.50
C GLY A 19 -12.03 22.09 -2.96
N CYS A 20 -12.25 21.03 -3.73
CA CYS A 20 -13.04 19.88 -3.31
C CYS A 20 -12.44 19.32 -2.01
N GLN A 21 -13.06 19.61 -0.86
CA GLN A 21 -12.75 18.86 0.34
C GLN A 21 -13.19 17.42 0.07
N LYS A 22 -12.24 16.47 0.10
CA LYS A 22 -12.58 15.05 0.21
C LYS A 22 -13.59 14.92 1.34
N ILE A 23 -14.79 14.42 1.00
CA ILE A 23 -15.78 13.99 1.97
C ILE A 23 -15.05 13.01 2.90
N LYS A 24 -14.83 13.40 4.15
CA LYS A 24 -14.59 12.41 5.19
C LYS A 24 -15.92 11.69 5.29
N ASP A 25 -15.98 10.44 4.83
CA ASP A 25 -17.14 9.58 5.01
C ASP A 25 -17.39 9.40 6.52
N SER A 26 -18.14 10.33 7.09
CA SER A 26 -18.65 10.33 8.45
C SER A 26 -19.96 9.55 8.49
N ASN A 27 -19.98 8.37 7.89
CA ASN A 27 -21.08 7.42 8.04
C ASN A 27 -20.56 6.22 8.83
N ASN A 28 -20.03 6.47 10.02
CA ASN A 28 -19.89 5.42 11.02
C ASN A 28 -21.14 5.47 11.90
N PRO A 29 -22.15 4.60 11.72
CA PRO A 29 -23.13 4.38 12.78
C PRO A 29 -22.32 3.92 14.00
N LYS A 30 -22.37 4.72 15.08
CA LYS A 30 -21.75 4.40 16.37
C LYS A 30 -22.11 2.95 16.74
N GLY A 31 -21.23 1.99 16.47
CA GLY A 31 -21.52 0.57 16.64
C GLY A 31 -20.78 -0.41 15.73
N LEU A 32 -20.20 -0.01 14.60
CA LEU A 32 -19.42 -0.92 13.74
C LEU A 32 -17.97 -0.47 13.61
N PHE A 33 -17.03 -1.21 14.21
CA PHE A 33 -15.60 -1.04 13.97
C PHE A 33 -15.23 -1.56 12.57
N ALA A 34 -15.59 -0.81 11.52
CA ALA A 34 -15.19 -1.10 10.16
C ALA A 34 -13.76 -0.56 9.91
N HIS A 35 -12.74 -1.40 10.14
CA HIS A 35 -11.36 -1.05 9.81
C HIS A 35 -11.04 -1.49 8.37
N ASP A 36 -10.54 -0.57 7.53
CA ASP A 36 -10.05 -0.95 6.21
C ASP A 36 -8.82 -1.85 6.33
N LEU A 37 -8.94 -3.07 5.81
CA LEU A 37 -7.89 -4.07 5.82
C LEU A 37 -7.05 -4.06 4.54
N ARG A 38 -7.39 -3.33 3.48
CA ARG A 38 -6.74 -3.48 2.17
C ARG A 38 -5.27 -3.05 2.13
N ASN A 39 -4.90 -2.09 2.98
CA ASN A 39 -3.62 -1.39 2.90
C ASN A 39 -2.71 -1.67 4.12
N ASN A 40 -1.44 -1.26 4.00
CA ASN A 40 -0.44 -1.30 5.07
C ASN A 40 -0.05 -2.72 5.53
N TRP A 41 -0.04 -3.65 4.59
CA TRP A 41 0.58 -4.96 4.80
C TRP A 41 2.03 -4.93 4.35
N VAL A 42 2.81 -5.83 4.91
CA VAL A 42 4.11 -6.22 4.36
C VAL A 42 4.15 -7.72 4.17
N ILE A 43 4.94 -8.18 3.19
CA ILE A 43 5.29 -9.58 3.03
C ILE A 43 6.78 -9.80 3.29
N LEU A 44 7.11 -10.99 3.80
CA LEU A 44 8.48 -11.44 4.02
C LEU A 44 8.57 -12.95 3.78
N SER A 45 9.76 -13.39 3.36
CA SER A 45 10.09 -14.78 3.13
C SER A 45 10.57 -15.42 4.43
N ASP A 46 10.07 -16.61 4.76
CA ASP A 46 10.64 -17.49 5.76
C ASP A 46 11.57 -18.52 5.09
N SER A 47 12.63 -18.03 4.44
CA SER A 47 13.58 -18.89 3.74
C SER A 47 14.43 -19.73 4.69
N SER A 48 14.60 -19.30 5.94
CA SER A 48 15.25 -20.11 6.98
C SER A 48 14.34 -21.23 7.50
N GLY A 49 13.01 -21.09 7.36
CA GLY A 49 12.03 -22.04 7.90
C GLY A 49 11.98 -22.05 9.43
N THR A 50 12.49 -20.99 10.06
CA THR A 50 12.63 -20.89 11.52
C THR A 50 11.68 -19.88 12.16
N ILE A 51 10.97 -19.08 11.36
CA ILE A 51 10.08 -18.04 11.89
C ILE A 51 8.78 -18.70 12.34
N SER A 52 8.53 -18.71 13.64
CA SER A 52 7.25 -19.19 14.14
C SER A 52 6.14 -18.14 14.00
N GLY A 53 4.89 -18.59 14.02
CA GLY A 53 3.72 -17.70 14.09
C GLY A 53 3.74 -16.78 15.33
N LYS A 54 4.31 -17.26 16.44
CA LYS A 54 4.50 -16.46 17.66
C LYS A 54 5.50 -15.33 17.44
N ASP A 55 6.62 -15.61 16.77
CA ASP A 55 7.66 -14.61 16.53
C ASP A 55 7.14 -13.52 15.60
N ILE A 56 6.56 -13.90 14.46
CA ILE A 56 6.10 -12.93 13.44
C ILE A 56 4.95 -12.03 13.93
N SER A 57 4.09 -12.54 14.81
CA SER A 57 2.98 -11.78 15.39
C SER A 57 3.38 -10.95 16.61
N SER A 58 4.60 -11.13 17.14
CA SER A 58 5.06 -10.39 18.31
C SER A 58 5.29 -8.89 18.00
N PRO A 59 4.96 -7.99 18.95
CA PRO A 59 5.40 -6.60 18.88
C PRO A 59 6.93 -6.52 18.82
N GLY A 60 7.47 -5.56 18.06
CA GLY A 60 8.92 -5.36 17.94
C GLY A 60 9.65 -6.34 17.02
N PHE A 61 8.98 -7.37 16.48
CA PHE A 61 9.58 -8.23 15.45
C PHE A 61 10.00 -7.39 14.23
N SER A 62 11.28 -7.48 13.88
CA SER A 62 11.89 -6.84 12.71
C SER A 62 12.47 -7.89 11.78
N PHE A 63 12.47 -7.61 10.48
CA PHE A 63 13.05 -8.47 9.46
C PHE A 63 13.90 -7.64 8.51
N GLU A 64 15.00 -8.20 8.03
CA GLU A 64 15.96 -7.47 7.19
C GLU A 64 15.34 -7.03 5.85
N LYS A 65 14.55 -7.90 5.23
CA LYS A 65 13.92 -7.62 3.93
C LYS A 65 12.42 -7.85 3.99
N THR A 66 11.66 -6.80 3.74
CA THR A 66 10.20 -6.82 3.64
C THR A 66 9.77 -6.11 2.37
N TYR A 67 8.60 -6.47 1.84
CA TYR A 67 8.00 -5.80 0.68
C TYR A 67 6.62 -5.28 1.04
N PRO A 68 6.24 -4.08 0.60
CA PRO A 68 4.87 -3.60 0.75
C PRO A 68 3.88 -4.55 0.08
N ALA A 69 2.69 -4.66 0.67
CA ALA A 69 1.61 -5.44 0.09
C ALA A 69 0.24 -4.77 0.31
N LYS A 70 -0.66 -5.02 -0.64
CA LYS A 70 -2.09 -4.70 -0.55
C LYS A 70 -2.86 -6.00 -0.63
N VAL A 71 -3.99 -6.13 0.07
CA VAL A 71 -4.82 -7.34 0.00
C VAL A 71 -6.15 -7.04 -0.70
N PRO A 72 -6.66 -7.94 -1.57
CA PRO A 72 -6.04 -9.20 -1.98
C PRO A 72 -4.86 -9.01 -2.95
N SER A 73 -3.83 -9.85 -2.83
CA SER A 73 -2.70 -9.95 -3.76
C SER A 73 -2.00 -11.30 -3.60
N THR A 74 -1.17 -11.67 -4.58
CA THR A 74 -0.25 -12.80 -4.47
C THR A 74 1.15 -12.32 -4.08
N VAL A 75 1.97 -13.23 -3.55
CA VAL A 75 3.39 -12.93 -3.26
C VAL A 75 4.11 -12.40 -4.50
N LEU A 76 3.97 -13.08 -5.63
CA LEU A 76 4.60 -12.67 -6.89
C LEU A 76 4.13 -11.27 -7.33
N ALA A 77 2.83 -10.97 -7.22
CA ALA A 77 2.30 -9.66 -7.59
C ALA A 77 2.94 -8.53 -6.75
N ASN A 78 3.05 -8.71 -5.44
CA ASN A 78 3.70 -7.72 -4.57
C ASN A 78 5.20 -7.56 -4.88
N LEU A 79 5.90 -8.65 -5.23
CA LEU A 79 7.32 -8.57 -5.62
C LEU A 79 7.51 -7.85 -6.95
N ILE A 80 6.60 -8.04 -7.91
CA ILE A 80 6.58 -7.28 -9.17
C ILE A 80 6.32 -5.79 -8.89
N GLU A 81 5.32 -5.46 -8.06
CA GLU A 81 5.03 -4.06 -7.66
C GLU A 81 6.22 -3.43 -6.91
N ALA A 82 7.00 -4.23 -6.19
CA ALA A 82 8.23 -3.80 -5.52
C ALA A 82 9.46 -3.73 -6.44
N GLY A 83 9.34 -4.10 -7.73
CA GLY A 83 10.42 -4.01 -8.72
C GLY A 83 11.49 -5.10 -8.63
N GLU A 84 11.20 -6.22 -7.95
CA GLU A 84 12.14 -7.35 -7.83
C GLU A 84 12.30 -8.15 -9.13
N TYR A 85 11.40 -7.93 -10.08
CA TYR A 85 11.41 -8.59 -11.39
C TYR A 85 11.26 -7.54 -12.49
N GLU A 86 11.93 -7.78 -13.61
CA GLU A 86 11.64 -7.07 -14.85
C GLU A 86 10.18 -7.28 -15.29
N ASN A 87 9.73 -6.55 -16.31
CA ASN A 87 8.37 -6.70 -16.82
C ASN A 87 8.08 -8.16 -17.20
N VAL A 88 7.31 -8.85 -16.35
CA VAL A 88 7.01 -10.28 -16.48
C VAL A 88 6.07 -10.56 -17.66
N PHE A 89 5.39 -9.54 -18.18
CA PHE A 89 4.52 -9.65 -19.35
C PHE A 89 5.27 -9.48 -20.68
N TYR A 90 6.60 -9.31 -20.65
CA TYR A 90 7.43 -9.16 -21.83
C TYR A 90 8.24 -10.42 -22.14
N GLY A 91 8.14 -10.90 -23.38
CA GLY A 91 8.94 -12.02 -23.88
C GLY A 91 8.82 -13.27 -22.99
N LYS A 92 9.97 -13.75 -22.50
CA LYS A 92 10.08 -14.93 -21.61
C LYS A 92 10.41 -14.56 -20.17
N ASN A 93 10.28 -13.30 -19.78
CA ASN A 93 10.71 -12.85 -18.45
C ASN A 93 10.03 -13.60 -17.30
N LEU A 94 8.76 -13.99 -17.46
CA LEU A 94 8.06 -14.82 -16.49
C LEU A 94 8.69 -16.22 -16.33
N GLU A 95 9.19 -16.83 -17.41
CA GLU A 95 9.85 -18.15 -17.37
C GLU A 95 11.18 -18.10 -16.62
N LEU A 96 11.84 -16.94 -16.60
CA LEU A 96 13.14 -16.71 -15.96
C LEU A 96 13.04 -16.53 -14.44
N ILE A 97 11.84 -16.42 -13.88
CA ILE A 97 11.65 -16.27 -12.44
C ILE A 97 12.07 -17.55 -11.69
N ASP A 98 13.02 -17.42 -10.76
CA ASP A 98 13.43 -18.53 -9.90
C ASP A 98 12.28 -19.00 -8.99
N LYS A 99 11.85 -20.25 -9.24
CA LYS A 99 10.76 -20.89 -8.51
C LYS A 99 11.14 -21.27 -7.09
N ASN A 100 12.44 -21.41 -6.78
CA ASN A 100 12.89 -21.87 -5.46
C ASN A 100 12.52 -20.86 -4.36
N ARG A 101 12.49 -19.56 -4.68
CA ARG A 101 12.05 -18.49 -3.78
C ARG A 101 10.61 -18.65 -3.26
N PHE A 102 9.78 -19.44 -3.94
CA PHE A 102 8.38 -19.69 -3.57
C PHE A 102 8.14 -21.07 -2.97
N LYS A 103 9.19 -21.86 -2.73
CA LYS A 103 9.11 -23.18 -2.08
C LYS A 103 9.15 -23.12 -0.56
N CYS A 104 9.24 -21.92 0.02
CA CYS A 104 9.15 -21.67 1.45
C CYS A 104 7.88 -20.88 1.80
N ALA A 105 7.58 -20.76 3.09
CA ALA A 105 6.48 -19.96 3.56
C ALA A 105 6.75 -18.45 3.33
N TRP A 106 5.67 -17.72 3.06
CA TRP A 106 5.67 -16.26 2.98
C TRP A 106 4.63 -15.72 3.94
N TRP A 107 5.04 -14.79 4.79
CA TRP A 107 4.17 -14.19 5.79
C TRP A 107 3.57 -12.90 5.27
N TYR A 108 2.29 -12.69 5.53
CA TYR A 108 1.63 -11.39 5.45
C TYR A 108 1.50 -10.82 6.86
N ARG A 109 2.02 -9.61 7.07
CA ARG A 109 2.02 -8.98 8.40
C ARG A 109 1.46 -7.56 8.33
N LYS A 110 0.63 -7.22 9.32
CA LYS A 110 0.10 -5.87 9.57
C LYS A 110 0.00 -5.64 11.07
N ILE A 111 0.33 -4.44 11.51
CA ILE A 111 0.18 -4.03 12.91
C ILE A 111 -1.13 -3.26 13.05
N PHE A 112 -1.92 -3.60 14.06
CA PHE A 112 -3.18 -2.95 14.37
C PHE A 112 -3.02 -2.04 15.59
N LYS A 113 -3.53 -0.82 15.50
CA LYS A 113 -3.72 0.05 16.66
C LYS A 113 -5.16 -0.11 17.11
N LEU A 114 -5.33 -0.67 18.31
CA LEU A 114 -6.63 -0.76 18.96
C LEU A 114 -6.85 0.55 19.71
N GLY A 115 -7.99 1.20 19.48
CA GLY A 115 -8.40 2.44 20.14
C GLY A 115 -9.31 2.17 21.32
#